data_AF-A0A954M816-F1
#
_entry.id   AF-A0A954M816-F1
#
_cell.length_a   1.000
_cell.length_b   1.000
_cell.length_c   1.000
_cell.angle_alpha   90.00
_cell.angle_beta   90.00
_cell.angle_gamma   90.00
#
_symmetry.space_group_name_H-M   'P 1'
#
loop_
_entity.id
_entity.type
_entity.pdbx_description
1 polymer ?
#
loop_
_entity_poly.entity_id
_entity_poly.type
_entity_poly.pdbx_seq_one_letter_code
_entity_poly.pdbx_strand_id
1 'polypeptide(L)'
;MLVILLAVLGVFICCVILPCTLAALLPAVQQAREAARRAESRNHLKEVGVAVQAFQAEHQHFPAAEERGTQGSGNMSWQTQLLPHLGYNELYQRIDPDQPWDAAVQLNAYATVVPQYQRFAPEPNTVNGRSISHYAGNIRFFMTPDGSPRTLQTVSNGLSNTILAGEVATGFKAWGDPSNLRDPATGLGISDTQFGSPTSPMGVNMLLADGSVRFVDRKIDRQVLQQLSSPEKGQGAVPGRPLMFNPPKPSTPTLTADSIPSFESSLPQSDPTSNRNNQFPVLESTGPVKTTSPKPTTPQPGNLVGSGGPSIGGDSSGNVSSPTPKGLPQKSARTYRITLPIPPRHMPLPAGLQIPQGVKMRAEWGRRWITVTAIAESREGPVHCHWEGYSDNFDEPITRESLIIEEASVRILEKKAQAAE
;
A
#
# COMPACT_ATOMS: atom_id res chain seq x y z
N MET A 1 -53.72 45.60 28.36
CA MET A 1 -53.65 45.26 26.91
C MET A 1 -52.23 45.42 26.36
N LEU A 2 -51.56 46.57 26.51
CA LEU A 2 -50.19 46.81 25.99
C LEU A 2 -49.14 45.81 26.53
N VAL A 3 -49.14 45.53 27.84
CA VAL A 3 -48.21 44.57 28.47
C VAL A 3 -48.38 43.16 27.90
N ILE A 4 -49.63 42.74 27.68
CA ILE A 4 -49.94 41.42 27.11
C ILE A 4 -49.47 41.36 25.65
N LEU A 5 -49.70 42.42 24.87
CA LEU A 5 -49.25 42.52 23.48
C LEU A 5 -47.72 42.41 23.36
N LEU A 6 -46.99 43.11 24.23
CA LEU A 6 -45.52 43.06 24.26
C LEU A 6 -45.01 41.68 24.68
N ALA A 7 -45.65 41.04 25.67
CA ALA A 7 -45.28 39.69 26.10
C ALA A 7 -45.50 38.65 24.99
N VAL A 8 -46.67 38.70 24.32
CA VAL A 8 -46.99 37.80 23.20
C VAL A 8 -46.03 38.02 22.03
N LEU A 9 -45.72 39.28 21.70
CA LEU A 9 -44.75 39.60 20.64
C LEU A 9 -43.35 39.08 20.98
N GLY A 10 -42.89 39.25 22.22
CA GLY A 10 -41.59 38.76 22.68
C GLY A 10 -41.48 37.23 22.57
N VAL A 11 -42.53 36.51 22.99
CA VAL A 11 -42.58 35.04 22.85
C VAL A 11 -42.56 34.65 21.37
N PHE A 12 -43.34 35.32 20.51
CA PHE A 12 -43.36 35.03 19.07
C PHE A 12 -41.99 35.24 18.42
N ILE A 13 -41.33 36.36 18.71
CA ILE A 13 -39.97 36.65 18.21
C ILE A 13 -38.98 35.56 18.68
N CYS A 14 -39.04 35.18 19.94
CA CYS A 14 -38.19 34.14 20.51
C CYS A 14 -38.40 32.78 19.83
N CYS A 15 -39.66 32.38 19.65
CA CYS A 15 -40.06 31.13 19.00
C CYS A 15 -39.71 31.09 17.50
N VAL A 16 -39.57 32.24 16.84
CA VAL A 16 -39.18 32.31 15.42
C VAL A 16 -37.66 32.44 15.24
N ILE A 17 -37.00 33.33 15.98
CA ILE A 17 -35.58 33.64 15.77
C ILE A 17 -34.66 32.54 16.34
N LEU A 18 -34.95 31.97 17.51
CA LEU A 18 -34.07 30.96 18.11
C LEU A 18 -33.93 29.70 17.25
N PRO A 19 -35.01 29.09 16.71
CA PRO A 19 -34.87 27.94 15.82
C PRO A 19 -34.18 28.31 14.51
N CYS A 20 -34.46 29.48 13.93
CA CYS A 20 -33.80 29.94 12.70
C CYS A 20 -32.29 30.12 12.88
N THR A 21 -31.86 30.74 14.00
CA THR A 21 -30.44 30.91 14.30
C THR A 21 -29.74 29.57 14.54
N LEU A 22 -30.36 28.65 15.31
CA LEU A 22 -29.81 27.30 15.53
C LEU A 22 -29.74 26.49 14.22
N ALA A 23 -30.77 26.57 13.38
CA ALA A 23 -30.80 25.89 12.08
C ALA A 23 -29.69 26.39 11.14
N ALA A 24 -29.35 27.68 11.18
CA ALA A 24 -28.24 28.24 10.41
C ALA A 24 -26.86 27.84 10.98
N LEU A 25 -26.75 27.59 12.30
CA LEU A 25 -25.51 27.20 12.97
C LEU A 25 -25.11 25.74 12.70
N LEU A 26 -26.07 24.81 12.59
CA LEU A 26 -25.80 23.39 12.38
C LEU A 26 -24.93 23.06 11.15
N PRO A 27 -25.23 23.55 9.92
CA PRO A 27 -24.39 23.27 8.76
C PRO A 27 -22.98 23.88 8.89
N ALA A 28 -22.86 25.04 9.54
CA ALA A 28 -21.57 25.68 9.77
C ALA A 28 -20.68 24.86 10.71
N VAL A 29 -21.25 24.29 11.78
CA VAL A 29 -20.52 23.40 12.71
C VAL A 29 -20.06 22.12 12.01
N GLN A 30 -20.88 21.57 11.10
CA GLN A 30 -20.51 20.38 10.33
C GLN A 30 -19.33 20.66 9.37
N GLN A 31 -19.39 21.77 8.63
CA GLN A 31 -18.28 22.19 7.75
C GLN A 31 -16.99 22.43 8.54
N ALA A 32 -17.08 23.06 9.72
CA ALA A 32 -15.94 23.28 10.60
C ALA A 32 -15.33 21.94 11.07
N ARG A 33 -16.16 20.96 11.45
CA ARG A 33 -15.70 19.61 11.83
C ARG A 33 -15.01 18.88 10.68
N GLU A 34 -15.55 18.98 9.47
CA GLU A 34 -14.93 18.38 8.28
C GLU A 34 -13.60 19.03 7.91
N ALA A 35 -13.52 20.36 8.01
CA ALA A 35 -12.26 21.10 7.84
C ALA A 35 -11.22 20.70 8.89
N ALA A 36 -11.63 20.54 10.15
CA ALA A 36 -10.77 20.09 11.24
C ALA A 36 -10.22 18.68 10.98
N ARG A 37 -11.06 17.71 10.60
CA ARG A 37 -10.63 16.34 10.26
C ARG A 37 -9.61 16.31 9.11
N ARG A 38 -9.83 17.14 8.08
CA ARG A 38 -8.86 17.26 6.96
C ARG A 38 -7.54 17.90 7.41
N ALA A 39 -7.60 18.89 8.30
CA ALA A 39 -6.42 19.54 8.83
C ALA A 39 -5.60 18.61 9.72
N GLU A 40 -6.26 17.82 10.57
CA GLU A 40 -5.65 16.80 11.42
C GLU A 40 -4.93 15.74 10.57
N SER A 41 -5.60 15.13 9.60
CA SER A 41 -4.99 14.14 8.71
C SER A 41 -3.75 14.68 7.98
N ARG A 42 -3.84 15.92 7.47
CA ARG A 42 -2.71 16.61 6.87
C ARG A 42 -1.56 16.82 7.86
N ASN A 43 -1.84 17.11 9.13
CA ASN A 43 -0.82 17.29 10.15
C ASN A 43 -0.17 15.95 10.53
N HIS A 44 -0.93 14.87 10.69
CA HIS A 44 -0.38 13.54 10.91
C HIS A 44 0.52 13.10 9.75
N LEU A 45 0.10 13.32 8.49
CA LEU A 45 0.97 13.06 7.33
C LEU A 45 2.23 13.93 7.32
N LYS A 46 2.18 15.17 7.83
CA LYS A 46 3.38 16.00 7.98
C LYS A 46 4.32 15.44 9.05
N GLU A 47 3.80 14.97 10.18
CA GLU A 47 4.60 14.31 11.22
C GLU A 47 5.28 13.04 10.68
N VAL A 48 4.53 12.23 9.92
CA VAL A 48 5.09 11.07 9.19
C VAL A 48 6.15 11.53 8.18
N GLY A 49 5.90 12.61 7.44
CA GLY A 49 6.86 13.19 6.50
C GLY A 49 8.18 13.61 7.16
N VAL A 50 8.11 14.27 8.31
CA VAL A 50 9.29 14.63 9.12
C VAL A 50 10.04 13.38 9.57
N ALA A 51 9.34 12.36 10.06
CA ALA A 51 9.95 11.10 10.45
C ALA A 51 10.65 10.39 9.28
N VAL A 52 10.05 10.43 8.07
CA VAL A 52 10.67 9.88 6.86
C VAL A 52 11.96 10.63 6.50
N GLN A 53 11.96 11.97 6.59
CA GLN A 53 13.18 12.74 6.31
C GLN A 53 14.27 12.48 7.35
N ALA A 54 13.90 12.32 8.62
CA ALA A 54 14.84 11.94 9.69
C ALA A 54 15.44 10.55 9.46
N PHE A 55 14.59 9.56 9.13
CA PHE A 55 15.03 8.21 8.75
C PHE A 55 15.98 8.25 7.56
N GLN A 56 15.61 8.98 6.51
CA GLN A 56 16.43 9.10 5.31
C GLN A 56 17.77 9.76 5.59
N ALA A 57 17.80 10.80 6.42
CA ALA A 57 19.03 11.47 6.82
C ALA A 57 19.97 10.55 7.62
N GLU A 58 19.43 9.65 8.44
CA GLU A 58 20.20 8.69 9.23
C GLU A 58 20.70 7.51 8.40
N HIS A 59 19.83 6.88 7.61
CA HIS A 59 20.11 5.64 6.90
C HIS A 59 20.57 5.84 5.44
N GLN A 60 20.55 7.07 4.93
CA GLN A 60 20.89 7.43 3.55
C GLN A 60 19.98 6.82 2.46
N HIS A 61 18.89 6.16 2.88
CA HIS A 61 17.83 5.65 2.02
C HIS A 61 16.46 5.87 2.68
N PHE A 62 15.40 5.90 1.89
CA PHE A 62 14.02 5.92 2.40
C PHE A 62 13.66 4.57 3.04
N PRO A 63 12.63 4.50 3.91
CA PRO A 63 12.17 3.24 4.47
C PRO A 63 11.83 2.21 3.38
N ALA A 64 12.11 0.94 3.66
CA ALA A 64 11.76 -0.16 2.75
C ALA A 64 10.27 -0.50 2.86
N ALA A 65 9.69 -1.09 1.80
CA ALA A 65 8.34 -1.68 1.91
C ALA A 65 8.24 -2.69 3.06
N GLU A 66 9.29 -3.50 3.17
CA GLU A 66 9.46 -4.58 4.12
C GLU A 66 10.93 -4.61 4.53
N GLU A 67 11.23 -4.40 5.81
CA GLU A 67 12.56 -4.65 6.36
C GLU A 67 12.64 -6.07 6.89
N ARG A 68 13.72 -6.77 6.49
CA ARG A 68 13.96 -8.16 6.88
C ARG A 68 14.81 -8.28 8.13
N GLY A 69 14.33 -9.12 9.05
CA GLY A 69 15.11 -9.60 10.18
C GLY A 69 16.41 -10.28 9.76
N THR A 70 17.32 -10.43 10.71
CA THR A 70 18.64 -11.06 10.50
C THR A 70 18.52 -12.51 10.03
N GLN A 71 17.42 -13.18 10.39
CA GLN A 71 17.07 -14.55 9.97
C GLN A 71 16.13 -14.61 8.75
N GLY A 72 15.82 -13.47 8.12
CA GLY A 72 14.93 -13.39 6.96
C GLY A 72 13.43 -13.57 7.26
N SER A 73 13.05 -13.61 8.54
CA SER A 73 11.69 -13.89 9.03
C SER A 73 10.94 -12.66 9.56
N GLY A 74 11.60 -11.54 9.83
CA GLY A 74 10.92 -10.28 10.11
C GLY A 74 10.45 -9.61 8.85
N ASN A 75 9.21 -9.18 8.79
CA ASN A 75 8.66 -8.43 7.65
C ASN A 75 8.08 -7.12 8.18
N MET A 76 8.94 -6.21 8.67
CA MET A 76 8.49 -4.95 9.26
C MET A 76 8.05 -3.97 8.18
N SER A 77 6.88 -3.35 8.35
CA SER A 77 6.40 -2.35 7.40
C SER A 77 7.28 -1.09 7.38
N TRP A 78 7.13 -0.30 6.31
CA TRP A 78 7.68 1.05 6.23
C TRP A 78 7.24 1.95 7.40
N GLN A 79 6.09 1.67 8.02
CA GLN A 79 5.59 2.43 9.17
C GLN A 79 6.30 1.98 10.45
N THR A 80 6.50 0.68 10.66
CA THR A 80 7.25 0.17 11.82
C THR A 80 8.66 0.78 11.89
N GLN A 81 9.34 0.90 10.76
CA GLN A 81 10.66 1.54 10.63
C GLN A 81 10.69 3.01 11.09
N LEU A 82 9.56 3.72 11.04
CA LEU A 82 9.49 5.14 11.39
C LEU A 82 9.23 5.39 12.88
N LEU A 83 8.91 4.36 13.66
CA LEU A 83 8.56 4.51 15.08
C LEU A 83 9.62 5.27 15.89
N PRO A 84 10.94 4.99 15.78
CA PRO A 84 11.97 5.74 16.50
C PRO A 84 11.93 7.25 16.19
N HIS A 85 11.73 7.59 14.91
CA HIS A 85 11.67 8.97 14.43
C HIS A 85 10.34 9.68 14.73
N LEU A 86 9.32 8.94 15.17
CA LEU A 86 8.05 9.45 15.66
C LEU A 86 8.00 9.54 17.21
N GLY A 87 9.10 9.21 17.89
CA GLY A 87 9.19 9.25 19.36
C GLY A 87 8.78 7.95 20.07
N TYR A 88 8.56 6.85 19.33
CA TYR A 88 8.11 5.56 19.86
C TYR A 88 9.25 4.55 20.03
N ASN A 89 10.40 4.97 20.56
CA ASN A 89 11.57 4.11 20.77
C ASN A 89 11.26 2.88 21.65
N GLU A 90 10.53 3.06 22.74
CA GLU A 90 10.14 1.95 23.64
C GLU A 90 9.17 0.97 22.97
N LEU A 91 8.31 1.44 22.07
CA LEU A 91 7.46 0.55 21.27
C LEU A 91 8.31 -0.23 20.27
N TYR A 92 9.22 0.44 19.58
CA TYR A 92 10.11 -0.18 18.60
C TYR A 92 10.98 -1.28 19.23
N GLN A 93 11.54 -1.04 20.42
CA GLN A 93 12.35 -2.03 21.16
C GLN A 93 11.58 -3.28 21.60
N ARG A 94 10.24 -3.23 21.66
CA ARG A 94 9.39 -4.39 21.97
C ARG A 94 9.11 -5.27 20.76
N ILE A 95 9.45 -4.81 19.55
CA ILE A 95 9.24 -5.53 18.30
C ILE A 95 10.47 -6.41 18.06
N ASP A 96 10.25 -7.71 17.91
CA ASP A 96 11.31 -8.65 17.57
C ASP A 96 11.52 -8.64 16.04
N PRO A 97 12.68 -8.15 15.55
CA PRO A 97 12.98 -8.10 14.12
C PRO A 97 13.11 -9.48 13.50
N ASP A 98 13.33 -10.55 14.26
CA ASP A 98 13.46 -11.90 13.71
C ASP A 98 12.11 -12.65 13.68
N GLN A 99 11.02 -12.02 14.10
CA GLN A 99 9.67 -12.61 14.06
C GLN A 99 8.82 -11.97 12.95
N PRO A 100 7.93 -12.74 12.29
CA PRO A 100 6.91 -12.16 11.41
C PRO A 100 6.09 -11.11 12.16
N TRP A 101 5.74 -10.01 11.49
CA TRP A 101 4.99 -8.91 12.10
C TRP A 101 3.61 -9.37 12.63
N ASP A 102 3.02 -10.39 11.99
CA ASP A 102 1.73 -10.98 12.32
C ASP A 102 1.83 -12.17 13.29
N ALA A 103 3.03 -12.50 13.78
CA ALA A 103 3.20 -13.50 14.81
C ALA A 103 2.42 -13.13 16.09
N ALA A 104 1.87 -14.13 16.77
CA ALA A 104 1.07 -13.93 17.97
C ALA A 104 1.85 -13.22 19.09
N VAL A 105 3.16 -13.50 19.19
CA VAL A 105 4.07 -12.84 20.15
C VAL A 105 4.15 -11.33 19.96
N GLN A 106 3.95 -10.83 18.73
CA GLN A 106 4.02 -9.41 18.42
C GLN A 106 2.68 -8.67 18.55
N LEU A 107 1.59 -9.39 18.87
CA LEU A 107 0.24 -8.82 18.94
C LEU A 107 0.17 -7.60 19.87
N ASN A 108 0.78 -7.68 21.05
CA ASN A 108 0.75 -6.59 22.03
C ASN A 108 1.45 -5.32 21.52
N ALA A 109 2.56 -5.47 20.79
CA ALA A 109 3.24 -4.33 20.18
C ALA A 109 2.35 -3.69 19.10
N TYR A 110 1.86 -4.49 18.16
CA TYR A 110 1.04 -4.01 17.04
C TYR A 110 -0.39 -3.62 17.43
N ALA A 111 -0.87 -3.95 18.63
CA ALA A 111 -2.11 -3.44 19.20
C ALA A 111 -1.99 -1.98 19.66
N THR A 112 -0.77 -1.47 19.86
CA THR A 112 -0.54 -0.10 20.31
C THR A 112 -1.00 0.89 19.26
N VAL A 113 -1.84 1.85 19.68
CA VAL A 113 -2.30 2.95 18.82
C VAL A 113 -1.17 3.95 18.63
N VAL A 114 -0.85 4.23 17.36
CA VAL A 114 0.04 5.33 16.96
C VAL A 114 -0.85 6.42 16.35
N PRO A 115 -1.16 7.51 17.08
CA PRO A 115 -2.02 8.60 16.61
C PRO A 115 -1.65 9.14 15.23
N GLN A 116 -0.36 9.24 14.90
CA GLN A 116 0.12 9.69 13.59
C GLN A 116 -0.29 8.77 12.42
N TYR A 117 -0.65 7.52 12.69
CA TYR A 117 -1.16 6.60 11.70
C TYR A 117 -2.66 6.53 11.65
N GLN A 118 -3.34 7.16 12.61
CA GLN A 118 -4.78 7.18 12.67
C GLN A 118 -5.32 8.58 12.38
N ARG A 119 -6.57 8.65 11.95
CA ARG A 119 -7.33 9.89 11.91
C ARG A 119 -8.47 9.73 12.91
N PHE A 120 -9.01 10.83 13.41
CA PHE A 120 -10.27 10.75 14.15
C PHE A 120 -11.43 10.31 13.23
N ALA A 121 -11.79 9.02 13.31
CA ALA A 121 -12.89 8.41 12.57
C ALA A 121 -13.76 7.55 13.50
N PRO A 122 -15.06 7.38 13.21
CA PRO A 122 -15.94 6.50 13.97
C PRO A 122 -15.70 5.00 13.69
N GLU A 123 -14.69 4.66 12.89
CA GLU A 123 -14.38 3.30 12.45
C GLU A 123 -13.60 2.52 13.51
N PRO A 124 -13.59 1.18 13.46
CA PRO A 124 -12.77 0.37 14.35
C PRO A 124 -11.30 0.73 14.18
N ASN A 125 -10.63 1.13 15.26
CA ASN A 125 -9.21 1.48 15.24
C ASN A 125 -8.29 0.24 15.19
N THR A 126 -8.85 -0.96 14.99
CA THR A 126 -8.13 -2.22 14.98
C THR A 126 -8.62 -3.21 13.91
N VAL A 127 -7.73 -4.09 13.45
CA VAL A 127 -7.99 -5.26 12.61
C VAL A 127 -7.25 -6.45 13.21
N ASN A 128 -7.95 -7.57 13.45
CA ASN A 128 -7.37 -8.77 14.09
C ASN A 128 -6.59 -8.45 15.39
N GLY A 129 -7.13 -7.56 16.22
CA GLY A 129 -6.50 -7.11 17.48
C GLY A 129 -5.32 -6.16 17.34
N ARG A 130 -4.97 -5.72 16.12
CA ARG A 130 -3.84 -4.82 15.83
C ARG A 130 -4.34 -3.46 15.40
N SER A 131 -3.66 -2.39 15.82
CA SER A 131 -4.01 -1.02 15.47
C SER A 131 -3.86 -0.76 13.97
N ILE A 132 -4.88 -0.19 13.34
CA ILE A 132 -4.87 0.12 11.91
C ILE A 132 -4.06 1.37 11.59
N SER A 133 -3.69 1.51 10.32
CA SER A 133 -3.35 2.79 9.71
C SER A 133 -4.42 3.26 8.72
N HIS A 134 -4.71 4.55 8.77
CA HIS A 134 -5.53 5.27 7.79
C HIS A 134 -4.71 5.83 6.63
N TYR A 135 -3.42 5.49 6.56
CA TYR A 135 -2.52 5.87 5.48
C TYR A 135 -1.88 4.61 4.88
N ALA A 136 -1.67 4.63 3.58
CA ALA A 136 -0.92 3.60 2.87
C ALA A 136 0.26 4.24 2.13
N GLY A 137 1.30 3.48 1.87
CA GLY A 137 2.41 3.94 1.04
C GLY A 137 2.18 3.68 -0.46
N ASN A 138 2.92 4.38 -1.30
CA ASN A 138 2.93 4.19 -2.74
C ASN A 138 3.77 2.97 -3.11
N ILE A 139 3.13 1.93 -3.65
CA ILE A 139 3.80 0.70 -4.10
C ILE A 139 4.92 0.97 -5.11
N ARG A 140 4.78 1.94 -6.02
CA ARG A 140 5.82 2.30 -7.00
C ARG A 140 7.06 2.89 -6.35
N PHE A 141 6.88 3.53 -5.20
CA PHE A 141 7.98 4.09 -4.42
C PHE A 141 8.66 2.99 -3.60
N PHE A 142 7.89 2.28 -2.77
CA PHE A 142 8.43 1.36 -1.77
C PHE A 142 8.88 0.01 -2.35
N MET A 143 8.31 -0.44 -3.48
CA MET A 143 8.77 -1.64 -4.18
C MET A 143 9.67 -1.26 -5.35
N THR A 144 10.90 -1.74 -5.30
CA THR A 144 11.88 -1.67 -6.38
C THR A 144 12.04 -3.05 -7.03
N PRO A 145 12.39 -3.15 -8.32
CA PRO A 145 12.58 -4.44 -9.00
C PRO A 145 13.63 -5.35 -8.36
N ASP A 146 14.67 -4.74 -7.77
CA ASP A 146 15.76 -5.41 -7.08
C ASP A 146 15.51 -5.58 -5.56
N GLY A 147 14.45 -4.99 -5.03
CA GLY A 147 14.08 -5.02 -3.62
C GLY A 147 14.90 -4.09 -2.73
N SER A 148 15.78 -3.26 -3.30
CA SER A 148 16.57 -2.30 -2.54
C SER A 148 15.73 -1.06 -2.14
N PRO A 149 15.92 -0.48 -0.95
CA PRO A 149 15.27 0.78 -0.60
C PRO A 149 15.76 1.92 -1.51
N ARG A 150 14.86 2.86 -1.83
CA ARG A 150 15.23 4.01 -2.68
C ARG A 150 16.10 5.01 -1.92
N THR A 151 17.06 5.61 -2.59
CA THR A 151 17.84 6.76 -2.09
C THR A 151 17.39 8.06 -2.77
N LEU A 152 17.84 9.22 -2.27
CA LEU A 152 17.59 10.53 -2.89
C LEU A 152 17.95 10.56 -4.39
N GLN A 153 19.04 9.89 -4.77
CA GLN A 153 19.55 9.88 -6.15
C GLN A 153 18.69 8.99 -7.07
N THR A 154 18.10 7.92 -6.53
CA THR A 154 17.27 6.99 -7.32
C THR A 154 15.89 7.56 -7.67
N VAL A 155 15.42 8.57 -6.94
CA VAL A 155 14.13 9.24 -7.21
C VAL A 155 14.32 10.34 -8.25
N SER A 156 14.52 9.93 -9.50
CA SER A 156 14.85 10.84 -10.61
C SER A 156 13.70 11.79 -10.98
N ASN A 157 12.43 11.47 -10.67
CA ASN A 157 11.27 12.34 -10.88
C ASN A 157 11.24 13.57 -9.96
N GLY A 158 12.11 13.59 -8.94
CA GLY A 158 12.20 14.65 -7.95
C GLY A 158 11.25 14.41 -6.78
N LEU A 159 11.76 14.60 -5.57
CA LEU A 159 11.05 14.25 -4.33
C LEU A 159 9.72 14.99 -4.17
N SER A 160 9.67 16.27 -4.56
CA SER A 160 8.48 17.12 -4.51
C SER A 160 7.45 16.83 -5.60
N ASN A 161 7.72 15.87 -6.49
CA ASN A 161 6.85 15.44 -7.58
C ASN A 161 6.54 13.94 -7.48
N THR A 162 6.87 13.29 -6.36
CA THR A 162 6.64 11.86 -6.16
C THR A 162 5.84 11.64 -4.90
N ILE A 163 4.66 11.04 -5.04
CA ILE A 163 3.82 10.61 -3.93
C ILE A 163 4.54 9.47 -3.20
N LEU A 164 4.72 9.64 -1.90
CA LEU A 164 5.27 8.65 -1.00
C LEU A 164 4.15 7.84 -0.34
N ALA A 165 3.14 8.51 0.21
CA ALA A 165 2.03 7.89 0.94
C ALA A 165 0.78 8.76 0.86
N GLY A 166 -0.37 8.26 1.31
CA GLY A 166 -1.61 9.01 1.30
C GLY A 166 -2.73 8.37 2.08
N GLU A 167 -3.83 9.09 2.26
CA GLU A 167 -4.99 8.59 2.99
C GLU A 167 -5.70 7.46 2.27
N VAL A 168 -6.32 6.59 3.05
CA VAL A 168 -7.20 5.53 2.57
C VAL A 168 -8.61 5.65 3.16
N ALA A 169 -9.60 5.23 2.38
CA ALA A 169 -11.01 5.30 2.76
C ALA A 169 -11.56 3.99 3.29
N THR A 170 -11.08 2.86 2.78
CA THR A 170 -11.51 1.50 3.16
C THR A 170 -10.31 0.54 3.08
N GLY A 171 -10.51 -0.73 3.43
CA GLY A 171 -9.45 -1.75 3.34
C GLY A 171 -8.29 -1.46 4.29
N PHE A 172 -8.58 -0.96 5.49
CA PHE A 172 -7.56 -0.61 6.48
C PHE A 172 -6.77 -1.85 6.88
N LYS A 173 -5.46 -1.66 7.02
CA LYS A 173 -4.54 -2.68 7.48
C LYS A 173 -3.86 -2.22 8.75
N ALA A 174 -3.32 -3.17 9.52
CA ALA A 174 -2.50 -2.85 10.66
C ALA A 174 -1.30 -2.01 10.23
N TRP A 175 -0.86 -1.04 11.03
CA TRP A 175 0.33 -0.25 10.68
C TRP A 175 1.59 -1.12 10.57
N GLY A 176 1.61 -2.27 11.23
CA GLY A 176 2.68 -3.27 11.10
C GLY A 176 2.69 -4.07 9.81
N ASP A 177 1.62 -4.00 9.01
CA ASP A 177 1.47 -4.81 7.81
C ASP A 177 2.32 -4.23 6.65
N PRO A 178 3.41 -4.91 6.21
CA PRO A 178 4.26 -4.44 5.12
C PRO A 178 3.52 -4.39 3.78
N SER A 179 2.36 -5.05 3.68
CA SER A 179 1.52 -4.99 2.49
C SER A 179 0.59 -3.78 2.42
N ASN A 180 0.65 -2.86 3.39
CA ASN A 180 -0.18 -1.65 3.45
C ASN A 180 0.27 -0.57 2.46
N LEU A 181 0.14 -0.92 1.20
CA LEU A 181 0.70 -0.19 0.08
C LEU A 181 -0.27 -0.30 -1.12
N ARG A 182 -0.40 0.80 -1.87
CA ARG A 182 -1.38 0.98 -2.96
C ARG A 182 -0.74 1.67 -4.15
N ASP A 183 -1.29 1.48 -5.36
CA ASP A 183 -0.82 2.16 -6.57
C ASP A 183 -1.66 3.42 -6.83
N PRO A 184 -1.11 4.64 -6.63
CA PRO A 184 -1.88 5.85 -6.88
C PRO A 184 -2.25 6.01 -8.37
N ALA A 185 -1.53 5.37 -9.30
CA ALA A 185 -1.87 5.37 -10.72
C ALA A 185 -3.22 4.70 -11.02
N THR A 186 -3.71 3.82 -10.13
CA THR A 186 -5.03 3.17 -10.28
C THR A 186 -6.20 4.13 -10.02
N GLY A 187 -5.93 5.28 -9.41
CA GLY A 187 -6.90 6.37 -9.22
C GLY A 187 -7.29 6.58 -7.77
N LEU A 188 -8.14 7.58 -7.58
CA LEU A 188 -8.62 7.99 -6.25
C LEU A 188 -10.08 7.60 -6.06
N GLY A 189 -10.39 6.96 -4.94
CA GLY A 189 -11.72 6.41 -4.68
C GLY A 189 -11.85 5.78 -3.31
N ILE A 190 -12.90 4.96 -3.15
CA ILE A 190 -13.27 4.33 -1.88
C ILE A 190 -13.15 2.80 -1.94
N SER A 191 -12.33 2.28 -2.86
CA SER A 191 -12.03 0.85 -2.90
C SER A 191 -10.85 0.50 -1.99
N ASP A 192 -10.77 -0.78 -1.62
CA ASP A 192 -9.73 -1.31 -0.73
C ASP A 192 -8.31 -1.22 -1.32
N THR A 193 -8.20 -0.95 -2.62
CA THR A 193 -6.94 -0.86 -3.36
C THR A 193 -6.56 0.57 -3.75
N GLN A 194 -7.45 1.54 -3.55
CA GLN A 194 -7.24 2.93 -3.98
C GLN A 194 -6.95 3.86 -2.80
N PHE A 195 -6.23 4.94 -3.07
CA PHE A 195 -6.17 6.05 -2.13
C PHE A 195 -7.49 6.80 -2.12
N GLY A 196 -7.85 7.38 -0.97
CA GLY A 196 -9.03 8.21 -0.88
C GLY A 196 -9.38 8.62 0.55
N SER A 197 -10.40 9.47 0.66
CA SER A 197 -10.90 9.97 1.93
C SER A 197 -12.42 9.78 2.01
N PRO A 198 -12.96 9.22 3.11
CA PRO A 198 -14.40 9.15 3.32
C PRO A 198 -14.97 10.48 3.81
N THR A 199 -14.11 11.39 4.28
CA THR A 199 -14.52 12.72 4.76
C THR A 199 -14.37 13.81 3.71
N SER A 200 -13.73 13.50 2.56
CA SER A 200 -13.62 14.42 1.44
C SER A 200 -13.99 13.72 0.14
N PRO A 201 -15.25 13.84 -0.33
CA PRO A 201 -15.62 13.30 -1.64
C PRO A 201 -14.84 13.95 -2.78
N MET A 202 -14.20 15.10 -2.51
CA MET A 202 -13.45 15.91 -3.46
C MET A 202 -12.01 15.47 -3.67
N GLY A 203 -11.40 14.69 -2.78
CA GLY A 203 -9.98 14.38 -2.90
C GLY A 203 -9.35 13.78 -1.66
N VAL A 204 -8.03 13.84 -1.60
CA VAL A 204 -7.22 13.09 -0.63
C VAL A 204 -5.92 13.84 -0.32
N ASN A 205 -5.47 13.80 0.93
CA ASN A 205 -4.15 14.27 1.29
C ASN A 205 -3.10 13.20 0.92
N MET A 206 -2.05 13.65 0.26
CA MET A 206 -0.92 12.85 -0.18
C MET A 206 0.36 13.44 0.39
N LEU A 207 1.16 12.59 1.03
CA LEU A 207 2.53 12.87 1.42
C LEU A 207 3.45 12.65 0.22
N LEU A 208 4.27 13.64 -0.09
CA LEU A 208 5.31 13.55 -1.09
C LEU A 208 6.65 13.12 -0.48
N ALA A 209 7.57 12.64 -1.32
CA ALA A 209 8.86 12.12 -0.88
C ALA A 209 9.80 13.20 -0.30
N ASP A 210 9.49 14.48 -0.47
CA ASP A 210 10.18 15.61 0.18
C ASP A 210 9.64 15.94 1.59
N GLY A 211 8.63 15.19 2.06
CA GLY A 211 7.97 15.43 3.34
C GLY A 211 6.81 16.43 3.28
N SER A 212 6.57 17.08 2.13
CA SER A 212 5.45 17.98 1.97
C SER A 212 4.13 17.21 1.78
N VAL A 213 3.02 17.79 2.25
CA VAL A 213 1.68 17.19 2.09
C VAL A 213 0.84 18.05 1.17
N ARG A 214 0.25 17.44 0.14
CA ARG A 214 -0.62 18.10 -0.83
C ARG A 214 -2.00 17.47 -0.86
N PHE A 215 -3.02 18.30 -1.00
CA PHE A 215 -4.36 17.82 -1.31
C PHE A 215 -4.44 17.56 -2.82
N VAL A 216 -4.86 16.36 -3.19
CA VAL A 216 -5.05 15.92 -4.57
C VAL A 216 -6.53 15.74 -4.83
N ASP A 217 -7.06 16.50 -5.80
CA ASP A 217 -8.47 16.41 -6.19
C ASP A 217 -8.76 15.06 -6.85
N ARG A 218 -9.93 14.48 -6.57
CA ARG A 218 -10.37 13.20 -7.13
C ARG A 218 -10.49 13.24 -8.65
N LYS A 219 -10.73 14.43 -9.22
CA LYS A 219 -10.81 14.70 -10.65
C LYS A 219 -9.46 15.04 -11.28
N ILE A 220 -8.35 14.89 -10.54
CA ILE A 220 -7.01 15.05 -11.11
C ILE A 220 -6.88 14.27 -12.41
N ASP A 221 -6.23 14.90 -13.38
CA ASP A 221 -5.95 14.24 -14.65
C ASP A 221 -5.16 12.94 -14.41
N ARG A 222 -5.57 11.88 -15.12
CA ARG A 222 -5.00 10.54 -14.93
C ARG A 222 -3.51 10.49 -15.26
N GLN A 223 -3.04 11.24 -16.24
CA GLN A 223 -1.63 11.28 -16.61
C GLN A 223 -0.82 12.02 -15.56
N VAL A 224 -1.35 13.13 -15.01
CA VAL A 224 -0.69 13.85 -13.91
C VAL A 224 -0.58 12.97 -12.68
N LEU A 225 -1.64 12.24 -12.31
CA LEU A 225 -1.59 11.31 -11.17
C LEU A 225 -0.59 10.17 -11.42
N GLN A 226 -0.51 9.63 -12.64
CA GLN A 226 0.49 8.62 -13.00
C GLN A 226 1.92 9.16 -12.88
N GLN A 227 2.18 10.38 -13.33
CA GLN A 227 3.48 11.03 -13.20
C GLN A 227 3.85 11.23 -11.73
N LEU A 228 2.91 11.72 -10.91
CA LEU A 228 3.11 11.88 -9.46
C LEU A 228 3.31 10.54 -8.74
N SER A 229 2.79 9.44 -9.30
CA SER A 229 2.94 8.11 -8.71
C SER A 229 4.31 7.48 -8.99
N SER A 230 5.03 7.94 -10.03
CA SER A 230 6.31 7.35 -10.40
C SER A 230 7.49 8.08 -9.74
N PRO A 231 8.44 7.35 -9.11
CA PRO A 231 9.71 7.92 -8.66
C PRO A 231 10.69 8.17 -9.81
N GLU A 232 10.42 7.67 -11.02
CA GLU A 232 11.34 7.72 -12.16
C GLU A 232 10.84 8.66 -13.28
N LYS A 233 11.73 9.52 -13.80
CA LYS A 233 11.39 10.45 -14.90
C LYS A 233 10.95 9.69 -16.14
N GLY A 234 9.94 10.23 -16.83
CA GLY A 234 9.51 9.73 -18.14
C GLY A 234 8.54 8.54 -18.09
N GLN A 235 8.18 8.03 -16.91
CA GLN A 235 7.07 7.07 -16.76
C GLN A 235 5.71 7.79 -16.69
N GLY A 236 5.49 8.78 -17.55
CA GLY A 236 4.16 9.26 -17.89
C GLY A 236 3.65 8.41 -19.05
N ALA A 237 2.72 7.49 -18.78
CA ALA A 237 2.26 6.41 -19.66
C ALA A 237 3.30 5.31 -19.95
N VAL A 238 3.23 4.23 -19.17
CA VAL A 238 3.69 2.90 -19.60
C VAL A 238 2.48 1.97 -19.62
N PRO A 239 2.23 1.19 -20.69
CA PRO A 239 1.06 0.33 -20.81
C PRO A 239 1.10 -0.75 -19.73
N GLY A 240 0.00 -0.87 -18.99
CA GLY A 240 -0.39 -2.06 -18.24
C GLY A 240 0.68 -2.77 -17.41
N ARG A 241 0.98 -2.29 -16.19
CA ARG A 241 1.50 -3.13 -15.09
C ARG A 241 1.17 -2.54 -13.70
N PRO A 242 0.13 -3.04 -13.00
CA PRO A 242 0.00 -2.89 -11.54
C PRO A 242 0.98 -3.75 -10.72
N LEU A 243 1.83 -3.11 -9.92
CA LEU A 243 2.71 -3.78 -8.98
C LEU A 243 1.90 -4.65 -7.97
N MET A 244 2.45 -5.82 -7.59
CA MET A 244 1.82 -6.82 -6.72
C MET A 244 2.05 -6.51 -5.23
N PHE A 245 1.02 -6.05 -4.50
CA PHE A 245 0.95 -6.21 -3.03
C PHE A 245 -0.05 -7.31 -2.69
N ASN A 246 0.36 -8.32 -1.93
CA ASN A 246 -0.55 -9.29 -1.33
C ASN A 246 -0.76 -8.95 0.16
N PRO A 247 -1.97 -8.57 0.61
CA PRO A 247 -2.35 -8.61 2.02
C PRO A 247 -2.23 -10.03 2.60
N PRO A 248 -1.92 -10.20 3.90
CA PRO A 248 -2.24 -11.43 4.59
C PRO A 248 -3.77 -11.59 4.63
N LYS A 249 -4.22 -12.82 4.34
CA LYS A 249 -5.64 -13.19 4.37
C LYS A 249 -6.10 -13.29 5.84
N PRO A 250 -7.30 -12.82 6.21
CA PRO A 250 -7.85 -13.01 7.55
C PRO A 250 -7.99 -14.50 7.86
N SER A 251 -7.41 -14.93 8.97
CA SER A 251 -7.67 -16.24 9.57
C SER A 251 -9.10 -16.24 10.09
N THR A 252 -9.99 -16.99 9.44
CA THR A 252 -11.29 -17.37 9.99
C THR A 252 -11.06 -18.30 11.19
N PRO A 253 -11.44 -17.95 12.42
CA PRO A 253 -11.60 -18.96 13.46
C PRO A 253 -12.89 -19.71 13.15
N THR A 254 -12.76 -20.99 12.78
CA THR A 254 -13.86 -21.94 12.86
C THR A 254 -14.28 -22.02 14.33
N LEU A 255 -15.42 -21.43 14.68
CA LEU A 255 -16.08 -21.67 15.94
C LEU A 255 -16.66 -23.10 15.89
N THR A 256 -15.97 -24.06 16.51
CA THR A 256 -16.62 -25.28 16.96
C THR A 256 -17.30 -24.97 18.28
N ALA A 257 -18.63 -25.04 18.29
CA ALA A 257 -19.43 -25.06 19.50
C ALA A 257 -19.05 -26.29 20.31
N ASP A 258 -18.25 -26.10 21.37
CA ASP A 258 -18.35 -26.82 22.63
C ASP A 258 -17.28 -26.29 23.60
N SER A 259 -17.68 -26.09 24.86
CA SER A 259 -16.91 -25.61 26.02
C SER A 259 -16.99 -24.10 26.32
N ILE A 260 -18.16 -23.65 26.75
CA ILE A 260 -18.31 -22.44 27.58
C ILE A 260 -18.22 -22.86 29.06
N PRO A 261 -17.21 -22.43 29.84
CA PRO A 261 -17.37 -22.35 31.28
C PRO A 261 -17.98 -20.99 31.65
N SER A 262 -19.11 -21.04 32.34
CA SER A 262 -19.81 -19.91 32.94
C SER A 262 -18.88 -19.11 33.86
N PHE A 263 -18.79 -17.79 33.69
CA PHE A 263 -18.29 -16.91 34.73
C PHE A 263 -19.23 -15.72 34.91
N GLU A 264 -19.61 -15.56 36.17
CA GLU A 264 -20.60 -14.62 36.70
C GLU A 264 -20.21 -13.16 36.50
N SER A 265 -21.26 -12.35 36.45
CA SER A 265 -21.24 -10.89 36.47
C SER A 265 -20.57 -10.33 37.72
N SER A 266 -19.60 -9.44 37.54
CA SER A 266 -19.19 -8.47 38.56
C SER A 266 -18.68 -7.21 37.86
N LEU A 267 -19.57 -6.23 37.70
CA LEU A 267 -19.23 -4.86 37.29
C LEU A 267 -18.50 -4.16 38.45
N PRO A 268 -17.34 -3.50 38.24
CA PRO A 268 -16.87 -2.49 39.17
C PRO A 268 -17.54 -1.15 38.85
N GLN A 269 -18.12 -0.55 39.90
CA GLN A 269 -18.71 0.78 39.91
C GLN A 269 -17.65 1.87 39.60
N SER A 270 -18.10 2.93 38.95
CA SER A 270 -17.33 4.14 38.65
C SER A 270 -17.08 4.98 39.90
N ASP A 271 -15.82 5.23 40.23
CA ASP A 271 -15.43 6.24 41.23
C ASP A 271 -14.94 7.54 40.52
N PRO A 272 -15.49 8.73 40.86
CA PRO A 272 -15.23 9.97 40.15
C PRO A 272 -14.26 10.89 40.91
N THR A 273 -12.98 10.53 41.05
CA THR A 273 -11.95 11.51 41.48
C THR A 273 -10.55 11.06 41.07
N SER A 274 -9.99 11.66 40.03
CA SER A 274 -8.54 11.97 39.89
C SER A 274 -8.26 12.57 38.50
N ASN A 275 -8.75 13.79 38.28
CA ASN A 275 -8.23 14.66 37.22
C ASN A 275 -7.35 15.73 37.88
N ARG A 276 -6.04 15.43 37.98
CA ARG A 276 -4.97 16.41 38.22
C ARG A 276 -3.65 15.75 37.85
N ASN A 277 -2.84 16.49 37.11
CA ASN A 277 -1.45 16.20 36.68
C ASN A 277 -1.28 15.67 35.25
N ASN A 278 -1.71 16.45 34.25
CA ASN A 278 -0.93 16.59 33.02
C ASN A 278 -0.29 17.98 33.04
N GLN A 279 0.87 18.07 33.68
CA GLN A 279 1.75 19.23 33.61
C GLN A 279 3.06 18.75 32.95
N PHE A 280 3.19 19.05 31.66
CA PHE A 280 4.43 18.84 30.92
C PHE A 280 5.48 19.85 31.39
N PRO A 281 6.73 19.45 31.65
CA PRO A 281 7.80 20.40 31.94
C PRO A 281 8.32 21.06 30.66
N VAL A 282 8.45 22.39 30.76
CA VAL A 282 9.12 23.28 29.81
C VAL A 282 10.62 22.94 29.78
N LEU A 283 11.18 22.66 28.61
CA LEU A 283 12.63 22.52 28.44
C LEU A 283 13.27 23.91 28.36
N GLU A 284 14.03 24.27 29.39
CA GLU A 284 14.90 25.44 29.39
C GLU A 284 16.18 25.20 28.57
N SER A 285 16.52 26.23 27.82
CA SER A 285 17.73 26.45 27.03
C SER A 285 18.99 26.42 27.91
N THR A 286 19.95 25.54 27.59
CA THR A 286 21.37 25.74 27.93
C THR A 286 22.25 25.51 26.71
N GLY A 287 23.20 26.43 26.52
CA GLY A 287 23.98 26.66 25.29
C GLY A 287 25.19 25.73 25.06
N PRO A 288 26.21 26.20 24.31
CA PRO A 288 26.72 25.48 23.14
C PRO A 288 27.91 24.57 23.45
N VAL A 289 28.00 23.44 22.75
CA VAL A 289 29.21 22.59 22.72
C VAL A 289 29.77 22.51 21.30
N LYS A 290 31.10 22.61 21.25
CA LYS A 290 31.97 22.96 20.14
C LYS A 290 31.99 21.95 18.98
N THR A 291 32.10 22.56 17.80
CA THR A 291 32.55 22.05 16.50
C THR A 291 33.84 21.23 16.55
N THR A 292 33.88 20.10 15.85
CA THR A 292 35.06 19.70 15.03
C THR A 292 34.61 18.84 13.84
N SER A 293 34.84 19.36 12.63
CA SER A 293 34.76 18.62 11.37
C SER A 293 36.13 17.98 11.06
N PRO A 294 36.16 16.94 10.21
CA PRO A 294 37.17 16.91 9.17
C PRO A 294 36.57 16.67 7.77
N LYS A 295 37.10 17.42 6.80
CA LYS A 295 36.92 17.27 5.34
C LYS A 295 38.31 16.87 4.75
N PRO A 296 38.44 16.62 3.44
CA PRO A 296 38.34 15.34 2.73
C PRO A 296 39.71 14.86 2.17
N THR A 297 39.81 13.61 1.72
CA THR A 297 40.95 13.16 0.90
C THR A 297 40.47 12.56 -0.41
N THR A 298 40.88 13.19 -1.52
CA THR A 298 40.79 12.71 -2.90
C THR A 298 42.05 11.90 -3.25
N PRO A 299 41.95 10.90 -4.14
CA PRO A 299 42.93 10.82 -5.22
C PRO A 299 42.26 10.68 -6.60
N GLN A 300 42.92 11.28 -7.59
CA GLN A 300 42.58 11.27 -9.02
C GLN A 300 43.51 10.27 -9.80
N PRO A 301 43.46 10.15 -11.14
CA PRO A 301 43.08 8.94 -11.88
C PRO A 301 44.25 8.19 -12.54
N GLY A 302 44.02 6.94 -12.94
CA GLY A 302 44.94 6.14 -13.76
C GLY A 302 44.27 5.62 -15.03
N ASN A 303 44.82 6.01 -16.19
CA ASN A 303 44.54 5.49 -17.53
C ASN A 303 44.99 4.02 -17.71
N LEU A 304 44.38 3.31 -18.68
CA LEU A 304 44.97 2.45 -19.72
C LEU A 304 43.81 1.90 -20.59
N VAL A 305 43.65 2.33 -21.86
CA VAL A 305 43.94 1.60 -23.13
C VAL A 305 43.31 0.19 -23.15
N GLY A 306 42.48 -0.28 -24.11
CA GLY A 306 42.16 0.10 -25.49
C GLY A 306 42.12 -1.19 -26.34
N SER A 307 41.04 -1.43 -27.10
CA SER A 307 40.84 -2.41 -28.22
C SER A 307 39.45 -3.04 -28.10
N GLY A 308 38.58 -3.21 -29.10
CA GLY A 308 38.57 -3.00 -30.55
C GLY A 308 37.22 -3.59 -31.03
N GLY A 309 36.62 -3.03 -32.08
CA GLY A 309 35.44 -3.62 -32.75
C GLY A 309 35.77 -4.96 -33.45
N PRO A 310 34.82 -5.60 -34.18
CA PRO A 310 34.00 -4.93 -35.20
C PRO A 310 32.54 -5.42 -35.33
N SER A 311 31.84 -4.69 -36.20
CA SER A 311 30.46 -4.77 -36.71
C SER A 311 30.20 -5.85 -37.78
N ILE A 312 28.96 -6.36 -37.84
CA ILE A 312 28.23 -7.00 -38.98
C ILE A 312 26.72 -6.75 -38.69
N GLY A 313 25.77 -6.38 -39.55
CA GLY A 313 25.67 -6.25 -41.02
C GLY A 313 24.39 -6.95 -41.54
N GLY A 314 23.41 -6.17 -42.05
CA GLY A 314 22.32 -6.59 -42.99
C GLY A 314 21.04 -7.19 -42.38
N ASP A 315 19.88 -7.24 -43.06
CA ASP A 315 19.29 -6.49 -44.17
C ASP A 315 17.81 -6.96 -44.31
N SER A 316 16.95 -6.07 -44.80
CA SER A 316 15.66 -6.25 -45.54
C SER A 316 14.69 -7.43 -45.28
N SER A 317 13.40 -7.12 -45.14
CA SER A 317 12.31 -7.41 -46.13
C SER A 317 10.91 -7.47 -45.48
N GLY A 318 9.92 -6.88 -46.15
CA GLY A 318 8.54 -6.74 -45.67
C GLY A 318 7.59 -7.88 -46.09
N ASN A 319 6.38 -7.85 -45.54
CA ASN A 319 5.21 -8.42 -46.21
C ASN A 319 3.89 -7.77 -45.74
N VAL A 320 2.96 -7.64 -46.68
CA VAL A 320 1.65 -6.95 -46.61
C VAL A 320 0.52 -8.00 -46.53
N SER A 321 -0.66 -7.58 -46.03
CA SER A 321 -2.02 -8.22 -46.14
C SER A 321 -2.39 -9.12 -44.95
N SER A 322 -3.59 -9.17 -44.34
CA SER A 322 -4.92 -8.53 -44.47
C SER A 322 -5.77 -8.93 -43.21
N PRO A 323 -6.97 -8.37 -42.95
CA PRO A 323 -7.55 -8.27 -41.59
C PRO A 323 -8.48 -9.44 -41.19
N THR A 324 -8.63 -9.70 -39.87
CA THR A 324 -9.78 -10.29 -39.08
C THR A 324 -9.23 -11.04 -37.83
N PRO A 325 -9.96 -11.27 -36.70
CA PRO A 325 -11.04 -10.55 -36.00
C PRO A 325 -10.47 -9.81 -34.76
N LYS A 326 -11.29 -9.14 -33.93
CA LYS A 326 -10.86 -8.46 -32.69
C LYS A 326 -10.14 -9.43 -31.72
N GLY A 327 -8.83 -9.58 -31.89
CA GLY A 327 -7.98 -10.41 -31.05
C GLY A 327 -7.61 -9.69 -29.76
N LEU A 328 -7.42 -10.47 -28.70
CA LEU A 328 -6.65 -10.05 -27.53
C LEU A 328 -5.36 -9.35 -28.00
N PRO A 329 -4.92 -8.27 -27.33
CA PRO A 329 -3.76 -7.51 -27.76
C PRO A 329 -2.57 -8.45 -28.00
N GLN A 330 -1.95 -8.38 -29.18
CA GLN A 330 -0.76 -9.15 -29.54
C GLN A 330 0.43 -8.72 -28.67
N LYS A 331 0.48 -9.23 -27.45
CA LYS A 331 1.64 -9.16 -26.57
C LYS A 331 2.56 -10.31 -26.92
N SER A 332 3.87 -10.03 -26.99
CA SER A 332 4.89 -11.08 -27.10
C SER A 332 4.81 -12.01 -25.88
N ALA A 333 4.97 -13.31 -26.09
CA ALA A 333 4.98 -14.29 -25.01
C ALA A 333 6.05 -13.96 -23.97
N ARG A 334 5.68 -14.01 -22.69
CA ARG A 334 6.59 -13.80 -21.57
C ARG A 334 7.12 -15.13 -21.04
N THR A 335 8.43 -15.19 -20.90
CA THR A 335 9.13 -16.28 -20.23
C THR A 335 9.59 -15.82 -18.86
N TYR A 336 9.10 -16.52 -17.83
CA TYR A 336 9.54 -16.40 -16.46
C TYR A 336 10.44 -17.58 -16.13
N ARG A 337 11.61 -17.29 -15.55
CA ARG A 337 12.50 -18.32 -15.05
C ARG A 337 11.94 -18.85 -13.73
N ILE A 338 11.73 -20.16 -13.65
CA ILE A 338 11.42 -20.82 -12.37
C ILE A 338 12.70 -20.86 -11.56
N THR A 339 12.76 -20.08 -10.49
CA THR A 339 13.85 -20.02 -9.52
C THR A 339 13.43 -20.54 -8.15
N LEU A 340 12.12 -20.56 -7.86
CA LEU A 340 11.58 -21.13 -6.63
C LEU A 340 11.47 -22.66 -6.69
N PRO A 341 11.60 -23.35 -5.55
CA PRO A 341 11.18 -24.74 -5.44
C PRO A 341 9.70 -24.90 -5.82
N ILE A 342 9.41 -25.93 -6.62
CA ILE A 342 8.04 -26.26 -7.04
C ILE A 342 7.26 -26.74 -5.80
N PRO A 343 6.05 -26.19 -5.53
CA PRO A 343 5.26 -26.58 -4.38
C PRO A 343 4.87 -28.07 -4.44
N PRO A 344 4.65 -28.73 -3.28
CA PRO A 344 4.12 -30.08 -3.25
C PRO A 344 2.84 -30.21 -4.09
N ARG A 345 2.68 -31.34 -4.78
CA ARG A 345 1.53 -31.65 -5.67
C ARG A 345 1.41 -30.76 -6.91
N HIS A 346 2.47 -30.04 -7.27
CA HIS A 346 2.54 -29.30 -8.52
C HIS A 346 3.70 -29.84 -9.35
N MET A 347 3.56 -29.76 -10.67
CA MET A 347 4.59 -30.13 -11.63
C MET A 347 4.72 -29.06 -12.72
N PRO A 348 5.87 -28.97 -13.42
CA PRO A 348 5.96 -28.18 -14.64
C PRO A 348 4.86 -28.57 -15.62
N LEU A 349 4.32 -27.59 -16.34
CA LEU A 349 3.24 -27.83 -17.29
C LEU A 349 3.69 -28.82 -18.38
N PRO A 350 3.06 -30.01 -18.50
CA PRO A 350 3.49 -31.01 -19.48
C PRO A 350 3.39 -30.48 -20.91
N ALA A 351 4.34 -30.87 -21.76
CA ALA A 351 4.30 -30.55 -23.18
C ALA A 351 3.09 -31.23 -23.85
N GLY A 352 2.40 -30.53 -24.75
CA GLY A 352 1.25 -31.07 -25.49
C GLY A 352 -0.06 -31.22 -24.71
N LEU A 353 -0.07 -30.95 -23.38
CA LEU A 353 -1.30 -30.96 -22.59
C LEU A 353 -2.22 -29.80 -23.02
N GLN A 354 -3.43 -30.13 -23.45
CA GLN A 354 -4.45 -29.14 -23.82
C GLN A 354 -4.98 -28.43 -22.57
N ILE A 355 -4.94 -27.10 -22.60
CA ILE A 355 -5.38 -26.24 -21.49
C ILE A 355 -6.62 -25.47 -21.94
N PRO A 356 -7.83 -25.92 -21.56
CA PRO A 356 -9.06 -25.17 -21.77
C PRO A 356 -9.08 -23.83 -21.03
N GLN A 357 -9.93 -22.92 -21.50
CA GLN A 357 -10.26 -21.70 -20.77
C GLN A 357 -10.79 -22.04 -19.36
N GLY A 358 -10.34 -21.29 -18.36
CA GLY A 358 -10.71 -21.45 -16.95
C GLY A 358 -9.79 -22.38 -16.15
N VAL A 359 -8.85 -23.09 -16.78
CA VAL A 359 -7.88 -23.91 -16.04
C VAL A 359 -6.92 -23.02 -15.24
N LYS A 360 -6.77 -23.35 -13.96
CA LYS A 360 -5.83 -22.68 -13.05
C LYS A 360 -4.46 -23.34 -13.09
N MET A 361 -3.44 -22.51 -13.19
CA MET A 361 -2.02 -22.87 -13.16
C MET A 361 -1.30 -21.87 -12.24
N ARG A 362 0.03 -21.95 -12.13
CA ARG A 362 0.83 -20.95 -11.42
C ARG A 362 2.04 -20.54 -12.24
N ALA A 363 2.38 -19.26 -12.14
CA ALA A 363 3.60 -18.68 -12.65
C ALA A 363 4.40 -18.05 -11.50
N GLU A 364 5.73 -17.99 -11.64
CA GLU A 364 6.57 -17.27 -10.69
C GLU A 364 6.58 -15.77 -11.01
N TRP A 365 6.24 -14.94 -10.03
CA TRP A 365 6.37 -13.49 -10.11
C TRP A 365 6.78 -12.92 -8.76
N GLY A 366 7.77 -12.03 -8.73
CA GLY A 366 8.22 -11.38 -7.49
C GLY A 366 8.67 -12.37 -6.40
N ARG A 367 9.30 -13.50 -6.79
CA ARG A 367 9.69 -14.61 -5.90
C ARG A 367 8.52 -15.23 -5.12
N ARG A 368 7.33 -15.25 -5.71
CA ARG A 368 6.16 -16.00 -5.23
C ARG A 368 5.50 -16.77 -6.37
N TRP A 369 4.78 -17.83 -6.03
CA TRP A 369 3.88 -18.52 -6.96
C TRP A 369 2.54 -17.79 -7.00
N ILE A 370 2.16 -17.28 -8.16
CA ILE A 370 0.88 -16.60 -8.38
C ILE A 370 -0.02 -17.47 -9.24
N THR A 371 -1.30 -17.58 -8.87
CA THR A 371 -2.28 -18.29 -9.69
C THR A 371 -2.56 -17.52 -10.96
N VAL A 372 -2.50 -18.22 -12.08
CA VAL A 372 -2.89 -17.71 -13.38
C VAL A 372 -3.98 -18.61 -13.97
N THR A 373 -4.96 -17.99 -14.61
CA THR A 373 -6.11 -18.70 -15.19
C THR A 373 -6.07 -18.57 -16.70
N ALA A 374 -6.14 -19.69 -17.41
CA ALA A 374 -6.19 -19.70 -18.86
C ALA A 374 -7.44 -18.94 -19.35
N ILE A 375 -7.27 -17.92 -20.17
CA ILE A 375 -8.39 -17.14 -20.74
C ILE A 375 -8.71 -17.51 -22.18
N ALA A 376 -7.82 -18.28 -22.82
CA ALA A 376 -8.06 -18.90 -24.11
C ALA A 376 -7.53 -20.33 -24.09
N GLU A 377 -8.13 -21.17 -24.92
CA GLU A 377 -7.68 -22.55 -25.08
C GLU A 377 -6.30 -22.59 -25.77
N SER A 378 -5.39 -23.40 -25.22
CA SER A 378 -4.04 -23.57 -25.78
C SER A 378 -3.62 -25.03 -25.72
N ARG A 379 -3.29 -25.59 -26.89
CA ARG A 379 -2.73 -26.94 -27.05
C ARG A 379 -1.21 -26.90 -27.20
N GLU A 380 -0.73 -26.02 -28.08
CA GLU A 380 0.68 -25.81 -28.36
C GLU A 380 1.04 -24.32 -28.25
N GLY A 381 2.28 -24.05 -27.84
CA GLY A 381 2.76 -22.69 -27.64
C GLY A 381 2.31 -22.05 -26.31
N PRO A 382 2.46 -20.72 -26.19
CA PRO A 382 2.14 -19.98 -24.98
C PRO A 382 0.67 -20.14 -24.57
N VAL A 383 0.42 -20.10 -23.26
CA VAL A 383 -0.95 -20.08 -22.74
C VAL A 383 -1.33 -18.63 -22.43
N HIS A 384 -2.46 -18.16 -22.97
CA HIS A 384 -2.99 -16.85 -22.61
C HIS A 384 -3.57 -16.92 -21.21
N CYS A 385 -3.01 -16.13 -20.31
CA CYS A 385 -3.25 -16.22 -18.89
C CYS A 385 -3.73 -14.88 -18.34
N HIS A 386 -4.75 -14.92 -17.50
CA HIS A 386 -5.12 -13.84 -16.58
C HIS A 386 -4.44 -14.09 -15.23
N TRP A 387 -3.83 -13.07 -14.66
CA TRP A 387 -3.20 -13.15 -13.34
C TRP A 387 -4.26 -12.92 -12.25
N GLU A 388 -4.58 -13.93 -11.45
CA GLU A 388 -5.62 -13.78 -10.43
C GLU A 388 -5.23 -12.72 -9.38
N GLY A 389 -6.11 -11.77 -9.13
CA GLY A 389 -5.86 -10.63 -8.23
C GLY A 389 -5.23 -9.41 -8.91
N TYR A 390 -5.08 -9.45 -10.23
CA TYR A 390 -4.54 -8.36 -11.04
C TYR A 390 -5.57 -7.87 -12.06
N SER A 391 -5.43 -6.62 -12.51
CA SER A 391 -6.28 -6.10 -13.59
C SER A 391 -5.98 -6.80 -14.92
N ASP A 392 -6.96 -6.87 -15.81
CA ASP A 392 -6.87 -7.42 -17.19
C ASP A 392 -5.71 -6.87 -18.04
N ASN A 393 -5.13 -5.72 -17.64
CA ASN A 393 -3.89 -5.22 -18.23
C ASN A 393 -2.72 -6.20 -18.14
N PHE A 394 -2.78 -7.18 -17.23
CA PHE A 394 -1.80 -8.25 -17.09
C PHE A 394 -2.08 -9.48 -17.93
N ASP A 395 -3.22 -9.53 -18.62
CA ASP A 395 -3.54 -10.64 -19.48
C ASP A 395 -2.51 -10.71 -20.59
N GLU A 396 -1.77 -11.81 -20.64
CA GLU A 396 -0.65 -11.97 -21.55
C GLU A 396 -0.41 -13.45 -21.87
N PRO A 397 0.18 -13.75 -23.03
CA PRO A 397 0.67 -15.09 -23.31
C PRO A 397 1.91 -15.40 -22.46
N ILE A 398 1.88 -16.52 -21.74
CA ILE A 398 2.98 -17.02 -20.92
C ILE A 398 3.51 -18.32 -21.53
N THR A 399 4.83 -18.45 -21.65
CA THR A 399 5.44 -19.66 -22.18
C THR A 399 5.24 -20.85 -21.23
N ARG A 400 5.11 -22.05 -21.77
CA ARG A 400 4.69 -23.24 -20.98
C ARG A 400 5.73 -23.62 -19.93
N GLU A 401 7.01 -23.44 -20.24
CA GLU A 401 8.15 -23.66 -19.33
C GLU A 401 8.13 -22.75 -18.09
N SER A 402 7.31 -21.70 -18.12
CA SER A 402 7.14 -20.75 -17.02
C SER A 402 5.93 -21.06 -16.14
N LEU A 403 5.19 -22.12 -16.46
CA LEU A 403 3.96 -22.51 -15.79
C LEU A 403 4.13 -23.84 -15.06
N ILE A 404 3.54 -23.91 -13.87
CA ILE A 404 3.32 -25.15 -13.14
C ILE A 404 1.82 -25.38 -12.97
N ILE A 405 1.42 -26.64 -12.86
CA ILE A 405 0.03 -27.04 -12.71
C ILE A 405 -0.08 -28.10 -11.61
N GLU A 406 -1.22 -28.14 -10.92
CA GLU A 406 -1.48 -29.16 -9.92
C GLU A 406 -1.59 -30.55 -10.59
N GLU A 407 -0.92 -31.55 -10.02
CA GLU A 407 -0.90 -32.91 -10.59
C GLU A 407 -2.31 -33.50 -10.73
N ALA A 408 -3.21 -33.20 -9.80
CA ALA A 408 -4.61 -33.62 -9.86
C ALA A 408 -5.34 -32.98 -11.06
N SER A 409 -5.06 -31.72 -11.37
CA SER A 409 -5.64 -31.02 -12.52
C SER A 409 -5.16 -31.64 -13.85
N VAL A 410 -3.89 -32.03 -13.94
CA VAL A 410 -3.36 -32.75 -15.11
C VAL A 410 -4.13 -34.04 -15.34
N ARG A 411 -4.31 -34.87 -14.31
CA ARG A 411 -5.06 -36.14 -14.41
C ARG A 411 -6.50 -35.95 -14.89
N ILE A 412 -7.15 -34.86 -14.46
CA ILE A 412 -8.52 -34.53 -14.89
C ILE A 412 -8.53 -34.14 -16.37
N LEU A 413 -7.56 -33.33 -16.82
CA LEU A 413 -7.45 -32.88 -18.20
C LEU A 413 -7.12 -34.04 -19.15
N GLU A 414 -6.21 -34.94 -18.75
CA GLU A 414 -5.88 -36.14 -19.53
C GLU A 414 -7.07 -37.09 -19.66
N LYS A 415 -7.82 -37.32 -18.59
CA LYS A 415 -9.06 -38.12 -18.65
C LYS A 415 -10.13 -37.49 -19.54
N LYS A 416 -10.24 -36.15 -19.53
CA LYS A 416 -11.16 -35.44 -20.41
C LYS A 416 -10.74 -35.53 -21.88
N ALA A 417 -9.44 -35.50 -22.16
CA ALA A 417 -8.92 -35.70 -23.52
C ALA A 417 -9.21 -37.12 -24.03
N GLN A 418 -9.00 -38.15 -23.20
CA GLN A 418 -9.29 -39.55 -23.54
C GLN A 418 -10.78 -39.88 -23.70
N ALA A 419 -11.67 -39.07 -23.11
CA ALA A 419 -13.12 -39.22 -23.27
C ALA A 419 -13.69 -38.42 -24.45
N ALA A 420 -12.87 -37.56 -25.07
CA ALA A 420 -13.22 -36.75 -26.24
C ALA A 420 -12.68 -37.34 -27.56
N GLU A 421 -11.75 -38.30 -27.46
CA GLU A 421 -11.37 -39.26 -28.52
C GLU A 421 -12.31 -40.47 -28.50
#